data_AF-D3PNS9-F1
#
_entry.id   AF-D3PNS9-F1
#
_cell.length_a   1.000
_cell.length_b   1.000
_cell.length_c   1.000
_cell.angle_alpha   90.00
_cell.angle_beta   90.00
_cell.angle_gamma   90.00
#
_symmetry.space_group_name_H-M   'P 1'
#
loop_
_entity.id
_entity.type
_entity.pdbx_description
1 polymer ?
#
loop_
_entity_poly.entity_id
_entity_poly.type
_entity_poly.pdbx_seq_one_letter_code
_entity_poly.pdbx_strand_id
1 'polypeptide(L)'
;MGDIEVICPVCNEPNYLLAEDLEELTSDDYIECESCGAYLQILSTDPLEVVVIEDGEEGFFVDCPECGLTFEVDGSEEEVVCPECGHRFTPDWSEIDEEDDLD
;
A
#
# COMPACT_ATOMS: atom_id res chain seq x y z
N MET A 1 -25.46 -18.53 -0.70
CA MET A 1 -24.37 -17.57 -0.49
C MET A 1 -24.61 -16.44 -1.46
N GLY A 2 -24.63 -15.20 -0.98
CA GLY A 2 -24.67 -14.02 -1.84
C GLY A 2 -23.24 -13.59 -2.12
N ASP A 3 -22.93 -13.36 -3.38
CA ASP A 3 -21.72 -12.67 -3.82
C ASP A 3 -21.93 -11.15 -3.74
N ILE A 4 -20.87 -10.44 -3.36
CA ILE A 4 -20.80 -8.98 -3.39
C ILE A 4 -19.94 -8.61 -4.59
N GLU A 5 -20.49 -7.76 -5.46
CA GLU A 5 -19.80 -7.25 -6.63
C GLU A 5 -19.06 -5.94 -6.29
N VAL A 6 -17.76 -5.88 -6.56
CA VAL A 6 -16.94 -4.66 -6.50
C VAL A 6 -16.36 -4.37 -7.88
N ILE A 7 -16.53 -3.14 -8.35
CA ILE A 7 -16.00 -2.72 -9.65
C ILE A 7 -14.55 -2.24 -9.48
N CYS A 8 -13.62 -2.88 -10.20
CA CYS A 8 -12.22 -2.43 -10.21
C CYS A 8 -12.11 -1.02 -10.80
N PRO A 9 -11.51 -0.03 -10.11
CA PRO A 9 -11.34 1.31 -10.66
C PRO A 9 -10.35 1.38 -11.84
N VAL A 10 -9.48 0.38 -12.00
CA VAL A 10 -8.47 0.32 -13.06
C VAL A 10 -9.06 -0.22 -14.36
N CYS A 11 -9.50 -1.47 -14.36
CA CYS A 11 -9.97 -2.16 -15.57
C CYS A 11 -11.49 -2.07 -15.77
N ASN A 12 -12.24 -1.57 -14.78
CA ASN A 12 -13.71 -1.53 -14.79
C ASN A 12 -14.37 -2.91 -14.87
N GLU A 13 -13.63 -3.99 -14.58
CA GLU A 13 -14.20 -5.33 -14.46
C GLU A 13 -14.71 -5.60 -13.03
N PRO A 14 -15.80 -6.37 -12.89
CA PRO A 14 -16.32 -6.77 -11.59
C PRO A 14 -15.43 -7.83 -10.93
N ASN A 15 -15.23 -7.70 -9.62
CA ASN A 15 -14.66 -8.73 -8.74
C ASN A 15 -15.75 -9.20 -7.78
N TYR A 16 -15.75 -10.50 -7.49
CA TYR A 16 -16.78 -11.13 -6.67
C TYR A 16 -16.18 -11.60 -5.35
N LEU A 17 -16.69 -11.05 -4.25
CA LEU A 17 -16.31 -11.40 -2.88
C LEU A 17 -17.45 -12.20 -2.24
N LEU A 18 -17.13 -13.12 -1.33
CA LEU A 18 -18.18 -13.76 -0.55
C LEU A 18 -18.64 -12.81 0.56
N ALA A 19 -19.95 -12.79 0.84
CA ALA A 19 -20.49 -11.99 1.93
C ALA A 19 -19.92 -12.36 3.31
N GLU A 20 -19.55 -13.64 3.50
CA GLU A 20 -18.87 -14.09 4.72
C GLU A 20 -17.47 -13.49 4.88
N ASP A 21 -16.71 -13.37 3.78
CA ASP A 21 -15.40 -12.71 3.79
C ASP A 21 -15.54 -11.22 4.13
N LEU A 22 -16.58 -10.53 3.61
CA LEU A 22 -16.81 -9.10 3.91
C LEU A 22 -16.99 -8.84 5.41
N GLU A 23 -17.62 -9.75 6.15
CA GLU A 23 -17.81 -9.60 7.60
C GLU A 23 -16.48 -9.68 8.38
N GLU A 24 -15.46 -10.34 7.81
CA GLU A 24 -14.13 -10.47 8.38
C GLU A 24 -13.14 -9.40 7.87
N LEU A 25 -13.43 -8.77 6.73
CA LEU A 25 -12.60 -7.72 6.14
C LEU A 25 -12.59 -6.41 6.94
N THR A 26 -11.43 -5.79 6.98
CA THR A 26 -11.18 -4.51 7.66
C THR A 26 -10.69 -3.44 6.68
N SER A 27 -10.54 -2.19 7.14
CA SER A 27 -10.00 -1.09 6.32
C SER A 27 -8.50 -1.21 6.03
N ASP A 28 -7.82 -2.17 6.65
CA ASP A 28 -6.41 -2.49 6.39
C ASP A 28 -6.27 -3.63 5.36
N ASP A 29 -7.36 -4.30 5.01
CA ASP A 29 -7.35 -5.38 4.02
C ASP A 29 -7.37 -4.84 2.59
N TYR A 30 -6.81 -5.66 1.69
CA TYR A 30 -6.77 -5.40 0.26
C TYR A 30 -7.24 -6.63 -0.53
N ILE A 31 -7.74 -6.39 -1.73
CA ILE A 31 -8.23 -7.42 -2.65
C ILE A 31 -7.50 -7.27 -3.98
N GLU A 32 -6.92 -8.35 -4.49
CA GLU A 32 -6.33 -8.36 -5.84
C GLU A 32 -7.43 -8.52 -6.89
N CYS A 33 -7.40 -7.68 -7.92
CA CYS A 33 -8.32 -7.79 -9.05
C CYS A 33 -7.91 -8.94 -9.97
N GLU A 34 -8.77 -9.95 -10.14
CA GLU A 34 -8.48 -11.14 -10.96
C GLU A 34 -8.27 -10.83 -12.47
N SER A 35 -8.77 -9.69 -12.94
CA SER A 35 -8.69 -9.27 -14.34
C SER A 35 -7.37 -8.57 -14.68
N CYS A 36 -6.96 -7.60 -13.84
CA CYS A 36 -5.82 -6.73 -14.13
C CYS A 36 -4.66 -6.84 -13.13
N GLY A 37 -4.84 -7.59 -12.04
CA GLY A 37 -3.84 -7.74 -10.98
C GLY A 37 -3.69 -6.51 -10.07
N ALA A 38 -4.57 -5.51 -10.18
CA ALA A 38 -4.51 -4.32 -9.33
C ALA A 38 -4.95 -4.66 -7.90
N TYR A 39 -4.23 -4.15 -6.91
CA TYR A 39 -4.60 -4.29 -5.50
C TYR A 39 -5.57 -3.19 -5.09
N LEU A 40 -6.64 -3.58 -4.41
CA LEU A 40 -7.76 -2.72 -4.05
C LEU A 40 -7.86 -2.67 -2.52
N GLN A 41 -7.41 -1.58 -1.90
CA GLN A 41 -7.56 -1.38 -0.46
C GLN A 41 -9.01 -1.04 -0.12
N ILE A 42 -9.53 -1.65 0.94
CA ILE A 42 -10.87 -1.38 1.46
C ILE A 42 -10.85 -0.14 2.34
N LEU A 43 -11.69 0.86 2.04
CA LEU A 43 -11.86 2.05 2.87
C LEU A 43 -13.06 1.93 3.82
N SER A 44 -14.10 1.23 3.38
CA SER A 44 -15.31 1.00 4.16
C SER A 44 -16.01 -0.27 3.67
N THR A 45 -16.72 -0.97 4.55
CA THR A 45 -17.49 -2.18 4.22
C THR A 45 -19.01 -1.95 4.18
N ASP A 46 -19.49 -0.78 4.62
CA ASP A 46 -20.92 -0.41 4.57
C ASP A 46 -21.11 1.12 4.37
N PRO A 47 -21.26 1.61 3.11
CA PRO A 47 -21.16 0.87 1.85
C PRO A 47 -19.73 0.43 1.52
N LEU A 48 -19.58 -0.65 0.76
CA LEU A 48 -18.26 -1.12 0.31
C LEU A 48 -17.58 -0.08 -0.60
N GLU A 49 -16.48 0.50 -0.13
CA GLU A 49 -15.69 1.50 -0.84
C GLU A 49 -14.24 1.02 -0.92
N VAL A 50 -13.66 1.07 -2.13
CA VAL A 50 -12.31 0.59 -2.41
C VAL A 50 -11.53 1.62 -3.22
N VAL A 51 -10.21 1.65 -3.02
CA VAL A 51 -9.26 2.44 -3.80
C VAL A 51 -8.15 1.56 -4.32
N VAL A 52 -7.59 1.94 -5.48
CA VAL A 52 -6.46 1.22 -6.06
C VAL A 52 -5.21 1.63 -5.31
N ILE A 53 -4.49 0.63 -4.81
CA ILE A 53 -3.12 0.77 -4.36
C ILE A 53 -2.23 0.13 -5.43
N GLU A 54 -1.24 0.86 -5.90
CA GLU A 54 -0.23 0.31 -6.80
C GLU A 54 0.71 -0.54 -5.95
N ASP A 55 0.46 -1.84 -5.88
CA ASP A 55 1.37 -2.78 -5.23
C ASP A 55 2.67 -2.84 -6.04
N GLY A 56 3.76 -2.37 -5.45
CA GLY A 56 5.10 -2.52 -6.01
C GLY A 56 6.06 -1.33 -5.82
N GLU A 57 5.59 -0.18 -5.40
CA GLU A 57 6.48 0.75 -4.69
C GLU A 57 6.10 0.63 -3.23
N GLU A 58 6.82 -0.22 -2.50
CA GLU A 58 7.08 0.03 -1.09
C GLU A 58 7.71 1.42 -1.04
N GLY A 59 6.88 2.46 -1.11
CA GLY A 59 7.30 3.83 -0.91
C GLY A 59 7.92 3.83 0.46
N PHE A 60 9.23 3.96 0.54
CA PHE A 60 9.88 3.88 1.84
C PHE A 60 9.49 5.16 2.56
N PHE A 61 8.68 5.04 3.60
CA PHE A 61 8.27 6.21 4.37
C PHE A 61 9.33 6.53 5.41
N VAL A 62 9.85 7.76 5.34
CA VAL A 62 10.86 8.25 6.28
C VAL A 62 10.33 9.45 7.04
N ASP A 63 10.60 9.51 8.33
CA ASP A 63 10.38 10.70 9.13
C ASP A 63 11.60 11.63 9.08
N CYS A 64 11.36 12.92 8.85
CA CYS A 64 12.42 13.90 8.92
C CYS A 64 12.82 14.15 10.38
N PRO A 65 14.11 13.99 10.76
CA PRO A 65 14.56 14.18 12.13
C PRO A 65 14.49 15.63 12.64
N GLU A 66 14.35 16.61 11.74
CA GLU A 66 14.27 18.03 12.11
C GLU A 66 12.85 18.59 12.20
N CYS A 67 11.95 18.21 11.27
CA CYS A 67 10.58 18.72 11.26
C CYS A 67 9.52 17.69 11.67
N GLY A 68 9.85 16.39 11.65
CA GLY A 68 8.93 15.30 11.95
C GLY A 68 7.94 14.99 10.83
N LEU A 69 8.12 15.56 9.62
CA LEU A 69 7.31 15.21 8.46
C LEU A 69 7.62 13.78 8.01
N THR A 70 6.59 12.96 7.86
CA THR A 70 6.66 11.67 7.17
C THR A 70 6.42 11.88 5.68
N PHE A 71 7.32 11.39 4.83
CA PHE A 71 7.21 11.48 3.38
C PHE A 71 7.77 10.22 2.72
N GLU A 72 7.28 9.96 1.50
CA GLU A 72 7.70 8.84 0.67
C GLU A 72 9.02 9.16 -0.03
N VAL A 73 9.93 8.19 -0.04
CA VAL A 73 11.19 8.25 -0.77
C VAL A 73 11.39 6.98 -1.59
N ASP A 74 12.15 7.14 -2.66
CA ASP A 74 12.66 6.05 -3.46
C ASP A 74 13.72 5.31 -2.63
N GLY A 75 13.48 4.06 -2.23
CA GLY A 75 14.44 3.26 -1.44
C GLY A 75 15.74 2.93 -2.17
N SER A 76 15.92 3.48 -3.37
CA SER A 76 17.14 3.43 -4.16
C SER A 76 18.13 4.55 -3.82
N GLU A 77 17.73 5.55 -3.03
CA GLU A 77 18.57 6.71 -2.69
C GLU A 77 19.25 6.57 -1.31
N GLU A 78 20.58 6.72 -1.26
CA GLU A 78 21.37 6.73 -0.02
C GLU A 78 21.11 7.99 0.83
N GLU A 79 20.74 9.11 0.20
CA GLU A 79 20.49 10.41 0.85
C GLU A 79 19.14 10.98 0.43
N VAL A 80 18.29 11.31 1.39
CA VAL A 80 16.96 11.90 1.16
C VAL A 80 16.94 13.36 1.58
N VAL A 81 16.14 14.19 0.91
CA VAL A 81 15.95 15.60 1.24
C VAL A 81 14.50 15.85 1.62
N CYS A 82 14.28 16.32 2.84
CA CYS A 82 12.94 16.66 3.29
C CYS A 82 12.34 17.78 2.41
N PRO A 83 11.15 17.58 1.81
CA PRO A 83 10.53 18.58 0.95
C PRO A 83 10.00 19.81 1.70
N GLU A 84 9.76 19.69 3.01
CA GLU A 84 9.21 20.78 3.83
C GLU A 84 10.29 21.69 4.41
N CYS A 85 11.33 21.12 5.02
CA CYS A 85 12.38 21.91 5.67
C CYS A 85 13.69 22.00 4.85
N GLY A 86 13.86 21.16 3.82
CA GLY A 86 15.08 21.08 3.02
C GLY A 86 16.25 20.39 3.72
N HIS A 87 16.01 19.75 4.88
CA HIS A 87 17.04 19.01 5.61
C HIS A 87 17.42 17.73 4.85
N ARG A 88 18.71 17.49 4.68
CA ARG A 88 19.25 16.29 4.04
C ARG A 88 19.72 15.28 5.08
N PHE A 89 19.24 14.05 5.00
CA PHE A 89 19.60 12.96 5.91
C PHE A 89 19.69 11.63 5.16
N THR A 90 20.33 10.64 5.78
CA THR A 90 20.49 9.27 5.26
C THR A 90 19.59 8.36 6.10
N PRO A 91 18.51 7.78 5.55
CA PRO A 91 17.70 6.81 6.26
C PRO A 91 18.49 5.50 6.43
N ASP A 92 18.30 4.80 7.55
CA ASP A 92 19.01 3.55 7.82
C ASP A 92 18.27 2.38 7.15
N TRP A 93 18.59 2.12 5.88
CA TRP A 93 18.05 0.99 5.12
C TRP A 93 18.75 -0.35 5.41
N SER A 94 19.79 -0.30 6.24
CA SER A 94 20.68 -1.43 6.53
C SER A 94 19.98 -2.64 7.17
N GLU A 95 18.82 -2.46 7.82
CA GLU A 95 18.06 -3.56 8.43
C GLU A 95 17.22 -4.37 7.44
N ILE A 96 17.09 -3.95 6.18
CA ILE A 96 16.23 -4.58 5.16
C ILE A 96 17.03 -5.52 4.22
N ASP A 97 18.36 -5.40 4.19
CA ASP A 97 19.23 -6.16 3.27
C ASP A 97 19.72 -7.52 3.83
N GLU A 98 19.39 -7.90 5.07
CA GLU A 98 20.00 -9.04 5.77
C GLU A 98 19.23 -10.39 5.75
N GLU A 99 18.19 -10.60 4.92
CA GLU A 99 17.49 -11.90 4.84
C GLU A 99 17.44 -12.56 3.44
N ASP A 100 18.55 -12.59 2.69
CA ASP A 100 18.72 -13.50 1.53
C ASP A 100 20.11 -14.18 1.50
N ASP A 101 20.54 -14.74 2.64
CA ASP A 101 21.71 -15.63 2.71
C ASP A 101 21.45 -16.76 3.73
N LEU A 102 20.44 -17.59 3.44
CA LEU A 102 20.19 -18.86 4.14
C LEU A 102 20.65 -20.04 3.24
N ASP A 103 21.89 -20.46 3.47
CA ASP A 103 22.57 -21.64 2.88
C ASP A 103 21.86 -22.98 3.16
#